data_AF-A0A2V1GSL6-F1
#
_entry.id   AF-A0A2V1GSL6-F1
#
_cell.length_a   1.000
_cell.length_b   1.000
_cell.length_c   1.000
_cell.angle_alpha   90.00
_cell.angle_beta   90.00
_cell.angle_gamma   90.00
#
_symmetry.space_group_name_H-M   'P 1'
#
loop_
_entity.id
_entity.type
_entity.pdbx_description
1 polymer ?
#
loop_
_entity_poly.entity_id
_entity_poly.type
_entity_poly.pdbx_seq_one_letter_code
_entity_poly.pdbx_strand_id
1 'polypeptide(L)'
;MIIQISHRHNITRKRCAMSQSFFSQLSFDQWVELAQKNPKKLDQIKQKMVNEVIDQAASDRQLRLRAFQWKLEQISRIAPSPLSACITYSHMMWKQIYGGQGLVSACQLSSHKAKILPLKK
;
A
#
# COMPACT_ATOMS: atom_id res chain seq x y z
N MET A 1 -22.67 -34.65 -21.64
CA MET A 1 -22.05 -33.83 -22.70
C MET A 1 -22.06 -32.37 -22.24
N ILE A 2 -20.84 -31.81 -22.11
CA ILE A 2 -20.45 -30.39 -22.03
C ILE A 2 -20.74 -29.61 -20.73
N ILE A 3 -19.61 -29.36 -20.06
CA ILE A 3 -19.29 -28.50 -18.93
C ILE A 3 -19.37 -27.02 -19.32
N GLN A 4 -19.94 -26.14 -18.47
CA GLN A 4 -19.60 -24.70 -18.46
C GLN A 4 -19.68 -24.14 -17.03
N ILE A 5 -18.60 -24.37 -16.29
CA ILE A 5 -17.83 -23.42 -15.48
C ILE A 5 -18.65 -22.26 -14.85
N SER A 6 -19.11 -22.49 -13.62
CA SER A 6 -19.54 -21.43 -12.72
C SER A 6 -18.29 -20.65 -12.25
N HIS A 7 -17.92 -19.58 -12.97
CA HIS A 7 -16.82 -18.70 -12.59
C HIS A 7 -17.19 -17.86 -11.36
N ARG A 8 -17.01 -18.53 -10.22
CA ARG A 8 -16.95 -18.04 -8.85
C ARG A 8 -16.06 -16.80 -8.75
N HIS A 9 -16.61 -15.59 -8.85
CA HIS A 9 -15.92 -14.38 -8.40
C HIS A 9 -16.25 -14.15 -6.93
N ASN A 10 -15.70 -15.04 -6.10
CA ASN A 10 -15.65 -14.86 -4.66
C ASN A 10 -14.74 -13.66 -4.41
N ILE A 11 -15.32 -12.51 -4.04
CA ILE A 11 -14.57 -11.37 -3.50
C ILE A 11 -14.04 -11.81 -2.13
N THR A 12 -13.04 -12.67 -2.17
CA THR A 12 -12.20 -12.95 -1.02
C THR A 12 -11.39 -11.69 -0.84
N ARG A 13 -11.90 -10.76 -0.02
CA ARG A 13 -11.03 -9.87 0.74
C ARG A 13 -10.13 -10.80 1.55
N LYS A 14 -9.01 -11.22 0.98
CA LYS A 14 -7.84 -11.56 1.77
C LYS A 14 -7.52 -10.26 2.49
N ARG A 15 -8.10 -10.10 3.69
CA ARG A 15 -7.52 -9.26 4.73
C ARG A 15 -6.11 -9.83 4.84
N CYS A 16 -5.17 -9.23 4.13
CA CYS A 16 -3.78 -9.37 4.48
C CYS A 16 -3.78 -8.88 5.92
N ALA A 17 -3.67 -9.80 6.88
CA ALA A 17 -3.40 -9.44 8.25
C ALA A 17 -2.11 -8.62 8.14
N MET A 18 -2.26 -7.30 8.18
CA MET A 18 -1.13 -6.37 8.10
C MET A 18 -0.27 -6.78 9.27
N SER A 19 0.86 -7.45 9.03
CA SER A 19 1.59 -8.10 10.11
C SER A 19 2.09 -7.02 11.04
N GLN A 20 1.39 -6.85 12.16
CA GLN A 20 1.84 -6.07 13.29
C GLN A 20 3.02 -6.84 13.86
N SER A 21 4.26 -6.47 13.49
CA SER A 21 5.39 -7.25 13.98
C SER A 21 6.71 -6.51 14.19
N PHE A 22 6.93 -5.30 13.66
CA PHE A 22 8.26 -4.67 13.84
C PHE A 22 8.28 -3.25 14.41
N PHE A 23 7.31 -2.37 14.11
CA PHE A 23 7.30 -1.01 14.67
C PHE A 23 7.24 -0.98 16.21
N SER A 24 6.74 -2.06 16.83
CA SER A 24 6.57 -2.18 18.28
C SER A 24 7.84 -2.59 19.04
N GLN A 25 8.96 -2.88 18.36
CA GLN A 25 10.16 -3.42 19.01
C GLN A 25 11.10 -2.35 19.58
N LEU A 26 11.00 -1.10 19.12
CA LEU A 26 11.83 0.02 19.58
C LEU A 26 10.95 1.21 19.95
N SER A 27 11.29 1.89 21.04
CA SER A 27 10.66 3.16 21.43
C SER A 27 11.06 4.28 20.47
N PHE A 28 10.30 5.38 20.47
CA PHE A 28 10.61 6.55 19.65
C PHE A 28 12.02 7.09 19.92
N ASP A 29 12.42 7.21 21.19
CA ASP A 29 13.74 7.72 21.57
C ASP A 29 14.87 6.83 21.03
N GLN A 30 14.68 5.51 21.03
CA GLN A 30 15.64 4.56 20.45
C GLN A 30 15.78 4.74 18.94
N TRP A 31 14.70 5.07 18.24
CA TRP A 31 14.75 5.40 16.82
C TRP A 31 15.49 6.71 16.54
N VAL A 32 15.26 7.73 17.38
CA VAL A 32 15.97 9.01 17.28
C VAL A 32 17.46 8.82 17.52
N GLU A 33 17.82 8.09 18.57
CA GLU A 33 19.20 7.76 18.90
C GLU A 33 19.88 6.98 17.76
N LEU A 34 19.19 5.98 17.19
CA LEU A 34 19.68 5.21 16.05
C LEU A 34 19.90 6.10 14.81
N ALA A 35 18.98 7.01 14.52
CA ALA A 35 19.09 7.93 13.38
C ALA A 35 20.31 8.84 13.51
N GLN A 36 20.61 9.32 14.72
CA GLN A 36 21.76 10.18 15.01
C GLN A 36 23.08 9.40 14.97
N LYS A 37 23.13 8.21 15.61
CA LYS A 37 24.37 7.44 15.75
C LYS A 37 24.73 6.63 14.50
N ASN A 38 23.74 6.08 13.80
CA ASN A 38 23.97 5.22 12.64
C ASN A 38 22.84 5.31 11.60
N PRO A 39 22.82 6.37 10.77
CA PRO A 39 21.79 6.58 9.76
C PRO A 39 21.75 5.46 8.71
N LYS A 40 22.89 4.85 8.37
CA LYS A 40 22.93 3.72 7.42
C LYS A 40 22.19 2.49 7.94
N LYS A 41 22.33 2.19 9.24
CA LYS A 41 21.61 1.07 9.87
C LYS A 41 20.10 1.31 9.89
N LEU A 42 19.67 2.55 10.12
CA LEU A 42 18.26 2.92 10.01
C LEU A 42 17.70 2.64 8.61
N ASP A 43 18.43 3.04 7.57
CA ASP A 43 17.99 2.79 6.19
C ASP A 43 17.94 1.29 5.84
N GLN A 44 18.88 0.49 6.34
CA GLN A 44 18.84 -0.96 6.18
C GLN A 44 17.60 -1.57 6.84
N ILE A 45 17.26 -1.14 8.06
CA ILE A 45 16.07 -1.63 8.76
C ILE A 45 14.80 -1.23 8.01
N LYS A 46 14.70 0.03 7.56
CA LYS A 46 13.59 0.50 6.74
C LYS A 46 13.41 -0.36 5.47
N GLN A 47 14.50 -0.62 4.76
CA GLN A 47 14.47 -1.46 3.55
C GLN A 47 14.00 -2.89 3.86
N LYS A 48 14.49 -3.48 4.94
CA LYS A 48 14.07 -4.82 5.37
C LYS A 48 12.57 -4.87 5.66
N MET A 49 12.05 -3.91 6.44
CA MET A 49 10.62 -3.81 6.77
C MET A 49 9.75 -3.69 5.51
N VAL A 50 10.16 -2.83 4.56
CA VAL A 50 9.39 -2.64 3.32
C VAL A 50 9.39 -3.92 2.49
N ASN A 51 10.54 -4.57 2.34
CA ASN A 51 10.64 -5.83 1.61
C ASN A 51 9.76 -6.92 2.22
N GLU A 52 9.75 -7.06 3.56
CA GLU A 52 8.87 -8.01 4.25
C GLU A 52 7.39 -7.76 3.94
N VAL A 53 6.95 -6.49 3.94
CA VAL A 53 5.56 -6.13 3.58
C VAL A 53 5.24 -6.44 2.12
N ILE A 54 6.18 -6.18 1.21
CA ILE A 54 6.01 -6.48 -0.21
C ILE A 54 5.94 -7.99 -0.43
N ASP A 55 6.79 -8.77 0.21
CA ASP A 55 6.86 -10.22 0.04
C ASP A 55 5.61 -10.93 0.60
N GLN A 56 4.96 -10.34 1.62
CA GLN A 56 3.65 -10.79 2.12
C GLN A 56 2.48 -10.50 1.16
N ALA A 57 2.65 -9.57 0.20
CA ALA A 57 1.61 -9.30 -0.78
C ALA A 57 1.50 -10.42 -1.82
N ALA A 58 0.33 -10.54 -2.45
CA ALA A 58 0.14 -11.50 -3.54
C ALA A 58 1.09 -11.21 -4.71
N SER A 59 1.59 -12.27 -5.35
CA SER A 59 2.66 -12.22 -6.36
C SER A 59 2.36 -11.28 -7.53
N ASP A 60 1.11 -11.22 -7.96
CA ASP A 60 0.60 -10.30 -8.99
C ASP A 60 0.81 -8.82 -8.66
N ARG A 61 0.89 -8.48 -7.36
CA ARG A 61 1.04 -7.09 -6.88
C ARG A 61 2.46 -6.74 -6.47
N GLN A 62 3.34 -7.72 -6.23
CA GLN A 62 4.70 -7.48 -5.72
C GLN A 62 5.51 -6.57 -6.65
N LEU A 63 5.50 -6.85 -7.96
CA LEU A 63 6.22 -6.03 -8.95
C LEU A 63 5.76 -4.56 -8.91
N ARG A 64 4.45 -4.33 -8.86
CA ARG A 64 3.87 -2.99 -8.79
C ARG A 64 4.27 -2.27 -7.50
N LEU A 65 4.30 -2.99 -6.37
CA LEU A 65 4.70 -2.42 -5.09
C LEU A 65 6.19 -2.06 -5.06
N ARG A 66 7.08 -2.87 -5.63
CA ARG A 66 8.51 -2.55 -5.75
C ARG A 66 8.74 -1.32 -6.63
N ALA A 67 8.04 -1.22 -7.76
CA ALA A 67 8.10 -0.03 -8.60
C ALA A 67 7.59 1.22 -7.86
N PHE A 68 6.53 1.09 -7.05
CA PHE A 68 6.01 2.18 -6.24
C PHE A 68 6.99 2.61 -5.14
N GLN A 69 7.58 1.64 -4.42
CA GLN A 69 8.65 1.90 -3.44
C GLN A 69 9.80 2.69 -4.09
N TRP A 70 10.33 2.22 -5.21
CA TRP A 70 11.41 2.91 -5.93
C TRP A 70 11.03 4.35 -6.28
N LYS A 71 9.79 4.56 -6.74
CA LYS A 71 9.29 5.90 -7.05
C LYS A 71 9.27 6.81 -5.83
N LEU A 72 8.83 6.32 -4.67
CA LEU A 72 8.87 7.10 -3.42
C LEU A 72 10.32 7.45 -3.06
N GLU A 73 11.23 6.48 -3.13
CA GLU A 73 12.64 6.73 -2.84
C GLU A 73 13.26 7.78 -3.76
N GLN A 74 12.94 7.75 -5.06
CA GLN A 74 13.43 8.77 -5.99
C GLN A 74 12.91 10.16 -5.66
N ILE A 75 11.62 10.30 -5.34
CA ILE A 75 11.04 11.58 -4.93
C ILE A 75 11.76 12.12 -3.70
N SER A 76 12.01 11.29 -2.69
CA SER A 76 12.77 11.71 -1.51
C SER A 76 14.22 12.10 -1.82
N ARG A 77 14.88 11.45 -2.79
CA ARG A 77 16.27 11.76 -3.18
C ARG A 77 16.39 13.08 -3.93
N ILE A 78 15.43 13.40 -4.79
CA ILE A 78 15.47 14.60 -5.65
C ILE A 78 14.81 15.81 -5.01
N ALA A 79 13.92 15.61 -4.04
CA ALA A 79 13.19 16.70 -3.43
C ALA A 79 14.13 17.66 -2.67
N PRO A 80 13.91 18.98 -2.76
CA PRO A 80 14.74 19.97 -2.09
C PRO A 80 14.60 19.94 -0.56
N SER A 81 13.49 19.38 -0.05
CA SER A 81 13.26 19.20 1.38
C SER A 81 12.33 18.02 1.66
N PRO A 82 12.37 17.43 2.88
CA PRO A 82 11.44 16.38 3.28
C PRO A 82 9.97 16.80 3.17
N LEU A 83 9.67 18.08 3.43
CA LEU A 83 8.31 18.61 3.30
C LEU A 83 7.85 18.65 1.84
N SER A 84 8.72 19.03 0.91
CA SER A 84 8.42 19.00 -0.54
C SER A 84 8.12 17.58 -1.03
N ALA A 85 8.89 16.58 -0.56
CA ALA A 85 8.58 15.18 -0.82
C ALA A 85 7.21 14.79 -0.26
N CYS A 86 6.88 15.20 0.97
CA CYS A 86 5.58 14.92 1.60
C CYS A 86 4.39 15.48 0.80
N ILE A 87 4.48 16.72 0.32
CA ILE A 87 3.47 17.34 -0.54
C ILE A 87 3.33 16.57 -1.87
N THR A 88 4.44 16.09 -2.42
CA THR A 88 4.42 15.27 -3.64
C THR A 88 3.72 13.94 -3.40
N TYR A 89 3.99 13.28 -2.27
CA TYR A 89 3.31 12.04 -1.89
C TYR A 89 1.81 12.24 -1.69
N SER A 90 1.40 13.31 -1.02
CA SER A 90 -0.02 13.59 -0.79
C SER A 90 -0.78 13.79 -2.10
N HIS A 91 -0.22 14.55 -3.05
CA HIS A 91 -0.80 14.70 -4.38
C HIS A 91 -0.90 13.36 -5.13
N MET A 92 0.14 12.52 -5.06
CA MET A 92 0.11 11.20 -5.68
C MET A 92 -1.00 10.32 -5.11
N MET A 93 -1.17 10.31 -3.78
CA MET A 93 -2.23 9.56 -3.11
C MET A 93 -3.61 10.07 -3.53
N TRP A 94 -3.82 11.39 -3.52
CA TRP A 94 -5.09 11.98 -3.95
C TRP A 94 -5.41 11.66 -5.41
N LYS A 95 -4.40 11.64 -6.30
CA LYS A 95 -4.59 11.23 -7.71
C LYS A 95 -5.04 9.77 -7.83
N GLN A 96 -4.60 8.86 -6.96
CA GLN A 96 -5.08 7.48 -6.97
C GLN A 96 -6.52 7.34 -6.47
N ILE A 97 -7.00 8.28 -5.65
CA ILE A 97 -8.37 8.27 -5.12
C ILE A 97 -9.34 8.94 -6.10
N TYR A 98 -9.03 10.18 -6.52
CA TYR A 98 -9.92 11.05 -7.29
C TYR A 98 -9.53 11.26 -8.75
N GLY A 99 -8.41 10.69 -9.22
CA GLY A 99 -8.05 10.78 -10.63
C GLY A 99 -9.08 10.09 -11.54
N GLY A 100 -9.02 10.34 -12.86
CA GLY A 100 -10.02 9.82 -13.81
C GLY A 100 -10.18 8.30 -13.84
N GLN A 101 -9.17 7.56 -13.39
CA GLN A 101 -9.16 6.10 -13.19
C GLN A 101 -8.86 5.72 -11.73
N GLY A 102 -9.17 6.64 -10.81
CA GLY A 102 -8.98 6.46 -9.38
C GLY A 102 -10.04 5.60 -8.74
N LEU A 103 -9.88 5.37 -7.44
CA LEU A 103 -10.75 4.51 -6.65
C LEU A 103 -12.23 4.92 -6.73
N VAL A 104 -12.53 6.21 -6.67
CA VAL A 104 -13.92 6.69 -6.69
C VAL A 104 -14.61 6.33 -8.01
N SER A 105 -13.93 6.55 -9.14
CA SER A 105 -14.44 6.18 -10.47
C SER A 105 -14.66 4.67 -10.59
N ALA A 106 -13.72 3.86 -10.09
CA ALA A 106 -13.86 2.40 -10.10
C ALA A 106 -15.05 1.92 -9.25
N CYS A 107 -15.26 2.52 -8.07
CA CYS A 107 -16.38 2.20 -7.20
C CYS A 107 -17.73 2.58 -7.84
N GLN A 108 -17.83 3.75 -8.47
CA GLN A 108 -19.06 4.19 -9.15
C GLN A 108 -19.45 3.23 -10.29
N LEU A 109 -18.49 2.80 -11.10
CA LEU A 109 -18.72 1.80 -12.16
C LEU A 109 -19.24 0.47 -11.61
N SER A 110 -18.77 0.04 -10.44
CA SER A 110 -19.25 -1.18 -9.77
C SER A 110 -20.61 -1.03 -9.09
N SER A 111 -21.01 0.19 -8.73
CA SER A 111 -22.24 0.49 -7.98
C SER A 111 -23.51 0.19 -8.79
N HIS A 112 -23.46 0.31 -10.13
CA HIS A 112 -24.59 0.02 -11.01
C HIS A 112 -25.04 -1.47 -11.01
N LYS A 113 -24.30 -2.38 -10.35
CA LYS A 113 -24.68 -3.80 -10.17
C LYS A 113 -24.93 -4.20 -8.71
N ALA A 114 -24.95 -3.26 -7.76
CA ALA A 114 -25.22 -3.58 -6.36
C ALA A 114 -26.74 -3.67 -6.13
N LYS A 115 -27.28 -4.90 -6.12
CA LYS A 115 -28.66 -5.15 -5.73
C LYS A 115 -28.80 -4.86 -4.23
N ILE A 116 -29.55 -3.82 -3.86
CA ILE A 116 -29.87 -3.52 -2.46
C ILE A 116 -30.78 -4.65 -1.96
N LEU A 117 -30.25 -5.53 -1.11
CA LEU A 117 -31.03 -6.56 -0.44
C LEU A 117 -31.65 -5.94 0.83
N PRO A 118 -32.96 -6.12 1.07
CA PRO A 118 -33.59 -5.62 2.29
C PRO A 118 -32.96 -6.31 3.51
N LEU A 119 -32.64 -5.52 4.53
CA LEU A 119 -32.22 -6.06 5.83
C LEU A 119 -33.39 -6.85 6.40
N LYS A 120 -33.21 -8.16 6.54
CA LYS A 120 -34.19 -9.06 7.16
C LYS A 120 -34.33 -8.61 8.62
N LYS A 121 -35.53 -8.11 8.97
CA LYS A 121 -35.90 -7.82 10.36
C LYS A 121 -36.03 -9.10 11.16
#